data_AF-A0A6N2CUA4-F1
#
_entry.id   AF-A0A6N2CUA4-F1
#
_cell.length_a   1.000
_cell.length_b   1.000
_cell.length_c   1.000
_cell.angle_alpha   90.00
_cell.angle_beta   90.00
_cell.angle_gamma   90.00
#
_symmetry.space_group_name_H-M   'P 1'
#
loop_
_entity.id
_entity.type
_entity.pdbx_description
1 polymer ?
#
loop_
_entity_poly.entity_id
_entity_poly.type
_entity_poly.pdbx_seq_one_letter_code
_entity_poly.pdbx_strand_id
1 'polypeptide(L)'
;MSCFFLVNFLLLSTTFISAQEKVNWMSFEEAIAAHERVPKKIIIDMYTDWCGWCKRMDESTFGDESIARYINENFYAVKFNAESRNDIHFRNEKYSFIQKGNRGHHEFAIKLSERLGRLSFPTIVFLDEDLNIIQPIAGFIGPEQFAPIIFYIAGGHYLQTPWKQFEKKFDGLVFK
;
A
#
# COMPACT_ATOMS: atom_id res chain seq x y z
N MET A 1 -16.29 67.33 -19.51
CA MET A 1 -15.46 66.49 -18.63
C MET A 1 -16.17 65.15 -18.48
N SER A 2 -15.93 64.22 -19.41
CA SER A 2 -16.60 62.92 -19.43
C SER A 2 -15.77 61.91 -18.64
N CYS A 3 -16.26 61.46 -17.50
CA CYS A 3 -15.62 60.45 -16.67
C CYS A 3 -16.24 59.09 -17.01
N PHE A 4 -15.54 58.28 -17.82
CA PHE A 4 -15.88 56.89 -18.10
C PHE A 4 -15.44 56.03 -16.91
N PHE A 5 -16.38 55.59 -16.08
CA PHE A 5 -16.15 54.54 -15.08
C PHE A 5 -16.13 53.18 -15.76
N LEU A 6 -14.94 52.67 -16.09
CA LEU A 6 -14.72 51.28 -16.47
C LEU A 6 -14.79 50.40 -15.22
N VAL A 7 -15.95 49.78 -14.98
CA VAL A 7 -16.12 48.73 -13.97
C VAL A 7 -15.42 47.47 -14.49
N ASN A 8 -14.21 47.23 -13.99
CA ASN A 8 -13.44 46.03 -14.28
C ASN A 8 -14.01 44.87 -13.45
N PHE A 9 -14.90 44.09 -14.06
CA PHE A 9 -15.47 42.89 -13.44
C PHE A 9 -14.41 41.77 -13.44
N LEU A 10 -13.65 41.69 -12.33
CA LEU A 10 -12.66 40.64 -12.10
C LEU A 10 -13.39 39.31 -11.86
N LEU A 11 -13.53 38.51 -12.90
CA LEU A 11 -14.00 37.11 -12.82
C LEU A 11 -12.97 36.30 -12.01
N LEU A 12 -13.23 36.12 -10.72
CA LEU A 12 -12.49 35.20 -9.86
C LEU A 12 -12.93 33.76 -10.20
N SER A 13 -12.31 33.16 -11.21
CA SER A 13 -12.47 31.74 -11.51
C SER A 13 -11.78 30.92 -10.41
N THR A 14 -12.58 30.39 -9.47
CA THR A 14 -12.10 29.41 -8.51
C THR A 14 -11.77 28.12 -9.25
N THR A 15 -10.49 27.88 -9.51
CA THR A 15 -10.01 26.58 -9.97
C THR A 15 -10.16 25.59 -8.83
N PHE A 16 -11.09 24.63 -8.97
CA PHE A 16 -11.14 23.47 -8.11
C PHE A 16 -9.91 22.62 -8.40
N ILE A 17 -8.85 22.79 -7.60
CA ILE A 17 -7.72 21.85 -7.58
C ILE A 17 -8.22 20.61 -6.86
N SER A 18 -8.63 19.59 -7.62
CA SER A 18 -8.81 18.25 -7.07
C SER A 18 -7.42 17.72 -6.70
N ALA A 19 -7.14 17.57 -5.41
CA ALA A 19 -5.93 16.90 -4.97
C ALA A 19 -6.07 15.42 -5.34
N GLN A 20 -5.13 14.91 -6.14
CA GLN A 20 -5.08 13.49 -6.48
C GLN A 20 -4.92 12.67 -5.19
N GLU A 21 -5.84 11.75 -4.93
CA GLU A 21 -5.75 10.87 -3.75
C GLU A 21 -4.52 9.96 -3.91
N LYS A 22 -3.65 9.91 -2.89
CA LYS A 22 -2.45 9.07 -2.87
C LYS A 22 -2.47 8.17 -1.64
N VAL A 23 -1.82 7.03 -1.74
CA VAL A 23 -1.65 6.14 -0.57
C VAL A 23 -0.87 6.86 0.52
N ASN A 24 -1.41 6.82 1.74
CA ASN A 24 -0.80 7.36 2.95
C ASN A 24 0.22 6.36 3.49
N TRP A 25 1.39 6.33 2.86
CA TRP A 25 2.48 5.46 3.26
C TRP A 25 3.04 5.83 4.63
N MET A 26 3.26 4.82 5.45
CA MET A 26 3.85 4.91 6.79
C MET A 26 5.11 4.05 6.85
N SER A 27 5.98 4.34 7.81
CA SER A 27 6.91 3.35 8.34
C SER A 27 6.17 2.22 9.05
N PHE A 28 6.83 1.11 9.28
CA PHE A 28 6.23 -0.01 9.99
C PHE A 28 5.90 0.38 11.44
N GLU A 29 6.80 1.10 12.11
CA GLU A 29 6.63 1.57 13.49
C GLU A 29 5.43 2.52 13.63
N GLU A 30 5.25 3.44 12.69
CA GLU A 30 4.09 4.33 12.68
C GLU A 30 2.78 3.57 12.47
N ALA A 31 2.77 2.57 11.58
CA ALA A 31 1.59 1.74 11.37
C ALA A 31 1.24 0.90 12.61
N ILE A 32 2.24 0.36 13.32
CA ILE A 32 2.02 -0.34 14.60
C ILE A 32 1.49 0.63 15.66
N ALA A 33 2.09 1.80 15.82
CA ALA A 33 1.62 2.79 16.79
C ALA A 33 0.20 3.29 16.49
N ALA A 34 -0.17 3.41 15.22
CA ALA A 34 -1.54 3.74 14.81
C ALA A 34 -2.51 2.58 15.09
N HIS A 35 -2.09 1.35 14.79
CA HIS A 35 -2.86 0.13 15.04
C HIS A 35 -3.15 -0.10 16.53
N GLU A 36 -2.19 0.18 17.41
CA GLU A 36 -2.40 0.10 18.87
C GLU A 36 -3.49 1.04 19.37
N ARG A 37 -3.72 2.17 18.68
CA ARG A 37 -4.78 3.13 19.01
C ARG A 37 -6.11 2.73 18.39
N VAL A 38 -6.10 2.32 17.13
CA VAL A 38 -7.29 1.90 16.38
C VAL A 38 -6.91 0.67 15.55
N PRO A 39 -7.28 -0.54 16.00
CA PRO A 39 -6.95 -1.77 15.28
C PRO A 39 -7.49 -1.75 13.85
N LYS A 40 -6.59 -1.95 12.89
CA LYS A 40 -6.88 -2.00 11.45
C LYS A 40 -5.85 -2.87 10.76
N LYS A 41 -6.24 -3.61 9.72
CA LYS A 41 -5.33 -4.43 8.91
C LYS A 41 -4.17 -3.59 8.36
N ILE A 42 -3.02 -4.22 8.15
CA ILE A 42 -1.84 -3.57 7.57
C ILE A 42 -1.57 -4.16 6.20
N ILE A 43 -1.35 -3.29 5.21
CA ILE A 43 -0.83 -3.67 3.90
C ILE A 43 0.62 -3.19 3.79
N ILE A 44 1.53 -4.09 3.43
CA ILE A 44 2.96 -3.81 3.32
C ILE A 44 3.37 -3.98 1.86
N ASP A 45 3.81 -2.91 1.21
CA ASP A 45 4.49 -2.96 -0.07
C ASP A 45 5.99 -3.09 0.16
N MET A 46 6.53 -4.26 -0.19
CA MET A 46 7.95 -4.56 -0.05
C MET A 46 8.69 -4.38 -1.38
N TYR A 47 9.69 -3.50 -1.37
CA TYR A 47 10.42 -3.07 -2.54
C TYR A 47 11.94 -3.00 -2.31
N THR A 48 12.69 -2.68 -3.36
CA THR A 48 14.09 -2.22 -3.32
C THR A 48 14.29 -1.08 -4.30
N ASP A 49 15.29 -0.22 -4.08
CA ASP A 49 15.49 1.01 -4.89
C ASP A 49 15.82 0.72 -6.37
N TRP A 50 16.41 -0.45 -6.63
CA TRP A 50 16.77 -0.91 -7.97
C TRP A 50 15.65 -1.69 -8.68
N CYS A 51 14.53 -1.97 -8.01
CA CYS A 51 13.42 -2.74 -8.56
C CYS A 51 12.56 -1.91 -9.53
N GLY A 52 12.72 -2.13 -10.83
CA GLY A 52 11.94 -1.43 -11.87
C GLY A 52 10.43 -1.75 -11.82
N TRP A 53 10.05 -2.99 -11.53
CA TRP A 53 8.64 -3.39 -11.42
C TRP A 53 7.95 -2.78 -10.20
N CYS A 54 8.68 -2.52 -9.13
CA CYS A 54 8.17 -1.83 -7.94
C CYS A 54 7.77 -0.39 -8.31
N LYS A 55 8.65 0.33 -9.01
CA LYS A 55 8.36 1.69 -9.52
C LYS A 55 7.16 1.72 -10.45
N ARG A 56 7.04 0.72 -11.34
CA ARG A 56 5.87 0.59 -12.20
C ARG A 56 4.58 0.34 -11.41
N MET A 57 4.65 -0.46 -10.34
CA MET A 57 3.50 -0.71 -9.46
C MET A 57 3.10 0.54 -8.67
N ASP A 58 4.08 1.32 -8.20
CA ASP A 58 3.87 2.63 -7.57
C ASP A 58 3.11 3.59 -8.49
N GLU A 59 3.55 3.73 -9.74
CA GLU A 59 2.95 4.65 -10.70
C GLU A 59 1.57 4.21 -11.18
N SER A 60 1.38 2.91 -11.39
CA SER A 60 0.13 2.39 -11.97
C SER A 60 -0.91 2.00 -10.92
N THR A 61 -0.55 1.14 -9.97
CA THR A 61 -1.52 0.49 -9.08
C THR A 61 -1.75 1.33 -7.83
N PHE A 62 -0.67 1.78 -7.18
CA PHE A 62 -0.78 2.69 -6.04
C PHE A 62 -1.00 4.15 -6.45
N GLY A 63 -0.81 4.46 -7.74
CA GLY A 63 -1.14 5.76 -8.35
C GLY A 63 -2.59 5.90 -8.79
N ASP A 64 -3.35 4.80 -8.83
CA ASP A 64 -4.80 4.83 -9.09
C ASP A 64 -5.54 5.37 -7.86
N GLU A 65 -6.34 6.43 -8.04
CA GLU A 65 -7.01 7.11 -6.92
C GLU A 65 -7.99 6.23 -6.16
N SER A 66 -8.66 5.32 -6.87
CA SER A 66 -9.69 4.49 -6.29
C SER A 66 -9.07 3.43 -5.38
N ILE A 67 -7.95 2.86 -5.82
CA ILE A 67 -7.12 1.96 -5.02
C ILE A 67 -6.50 2.71 -3.85
N ALA A 68 -5.93 3.89 -4.08
CA ALA A 68 -5.31 4.70 -3.03
C ALA A 68 -6.30 5.04 -1.91
N ARG A 69 -7.49 5.53 -2.28
CA ARG A 69 -8.57 5.83 -1.35
C ARG A 69 -8.97 4.62 -0.53
N TYR A 70 -9.20 3.48 -1.19
CA TYR A 70 -9.62 2.27 -0.51
C TYR A 70 -8.56 1.71 0.42
N ILE A 71 -7.28 1.81 0.05
CA ILE A 71 -6.18 1.48 0.94
C ILE A 71 -6.22 2.38 2.18
N ASN A 72 -6.31 3.70 2.01
CA ASN A 72 -6.32 4.67 3.10
C ASN A 72 -7.48 4.45 4.09
N GLU A 73 -8.65 4.09 3.57
CA GLU A 73 -9.84 3.81 4.37
C GLU A 73 -9.70 2.50 5.16
N ASN A 74 -9.23 1.42 4.51
CA ASN A 74 -9.35 0.05 5.03
C ASN A 74 -8.06 -0.53 5.62
N PHE A 75 -6.90 0.08 5.37
CA PHE A 75 -5.60 -0.40 5.84
C PHE A 75 -4.74 0.71 6.46
N TYR A 76 -3.76 0.32 7.26
CA TYR A 76 -2.52 1.09 7.40
C TYR A 76 -1.55 0.62 6.31
N ALA A 77 -1.08 1.54 5.46
CA ALA A 77 -0.20 1.21 4.36
C ALA A 77 1.26 1.44 4.75
N VAL A 78 2.08 0.40 4.67
CA VAL A 78 3.50 0.44 4.97
C VAL A 78 4.29 0.30 3.69
N LYS A 79 5.27 1.19 3.50
CA LYS A 79 6.25 1.07 2.41
C LYS A 79 7.57 0.60 2.99
N PHE A 80 7.98 -0.62 2.67
CA PHE A 80 9.12 -1.26 3.30
C PHE A 80 10.23 -1.60 2.30
N ASN A 81 11.37 -0.92 2.43
CA ASN A 81 12.57 -1.26 1.66
C ASN A 81 13.23 -2.50 2.28
N ALA A 82 13.27 -3.59 1.52
CA ALA A 82 13.87 -4.86 1.96
C ALA A 82 15.40 -4.80 2.12
N GLU A 83 16.05 -3.70 1.75
CA GLU A 83 17.47 -3.41 1.98
C GLU A 83 17.68 -2.23 2.94
N SER A 84 16.63 -1.78 3.63
CA SER A 84 16.72 -0.78 4.71
C SER A 84 17.75 -1.21 5.75
N ARG A 85 18.46 -0.24 6.34
CA ARG A 85 19.40 -0.47 7.45
C ARG A 85 18.80 -0.14 8.82
N ASN A 86 17.60 0.40 8.84
CA ASN A 86 16.90 0.72 10.09
C ASN A 86 16.38 -0.58 10.70
N ASP A 87 16.64 -0.77 11.99
CA ASP A 87 16.12 -1.91 12.74
C ASP A 87 14.59 -1.85 12.84
N ILE A 88 13.94 -3.01 12.75
CA ILE A 88 12.50 -3.17 12.99
C ILE A 88 12.29 -3.95 14.28
N HIS A 89 11.40 -3.46 15.14
CA HIS A 89 10.97 -4.15 16.35
C HIS A 89 9.54 -4.67 16.19
N PHE A 90 9.36 -5.98 16.30
CA PHE A 90 8.04 -6.59 16.15
C PHE A 90 7.94 -7.86 17.00
N ARG A 91 6.86 -7.98 17.80
CA ARG A 91 6.58 -9.15 18.68
C ARG A 91 7.77 -9.55 19.57
N ASN A 92 8.40 -8.56 20.22
CA ASN A 92 9.61 -8.72 21.06
C ASN A 92 10.86 -9.24 20.33
N GLU A 93 10.83 -9.30 19.00
CA GLU A 93 11.99 -9.60 18.17
C GLU A 93 12.52 -8.32 17.54
N LYS A 94 13.84 -8.29 17.37
CA LYS A 94 14.54 -7.26 16.61
C LYS A 94 14.97 -7.88 15.29
N TYR A 95 14.62 -7.23 14.19
CA TYR A 95 15.05 -7.58 12.85
C TYR A 95 16.00 -6.50 12.35
N SER A 96 17.14 -6.90 11.80
CA SER A 96 18.18 -5.97 11.35
C SER A 96 18.58 -6.25 9.90
N PHE A 97 19.40 -5.37 9.33
CA PHE A 97 20.02 -5.60 8.04
C PHE A 97 21.19 -6.58 8.12
N ILE A 98 21.20 -7.58 7.23
CA ILE A 98 22.27 -8.57 7.10
C ILE A 98 23.03 -8.36 5.80
N GLN A 99 24.30 -7.99 5.92
CA GLN A 99 25.22 -7.83 4.79
C GLN A 99 25.77 -9.21 4.37
N LYS A 100 25.72 -9.51 3.07
CA LYS A 100 26.36 -10.68 2.45
C LYS A 100 27.11 -10.26 1.17
N GLY A 101 28.42 -10.05 1.31
CA GLY A 101 29.24 -9.48 0.24
C GLY A 101 28.82 -8.05 -0.07
N ASN A 102 28.63 -7.70 -1.34
CA ASN A 102 28.20 -6.36 -1.77
C ASN A 102 26.68 -6.14 -1.71
N ARG A 103 25.90 -7.15 -1.32
CA ARG A 103 24.45 -7.08 -1.17
C ARG A 103 24.07 -7.38 0.27
N GLY A 104 22.82 -7.13 0.61
CA GLY A 104 22.25 -7.57 1.87
C GLY A 104 20.74 -7.57 1.80
N HIS A 105 20.11 -7.94 2.90
CA HIS A 105 18.66 -7.88 3.04
C HIS A 105 18.31 -7.63 4.50
N HIS A 106 17.14 -7.09 4.73
CA HIS A 106 16.58 -6.93 6.05
C HIS A 106 15.92 -8.23 6.51
N GLU A 107 16.18 -8.69 7.73
CA GLU A 107 15.60 -9.93 8.26
C GLU A 107 14.07 -9.88 8.30
N PHE A 108 13.50 -8.70 8.53
CA PHE A 108 12.05 -8.51 8.49
C PHE A 108 11.46 -8.80 7.09
N ALA A 109 12.19 -8.51 6.02
CA ALA A 109 11.77 -8.87 4.67
C ALA A 109 11.65 -10.40 4.50
N ILE A 110 12.60 -11.14 5.07
CA ILE A 110 12.58 -12.60 5.11
C ILE A 110 11.36 -13.06 5.89
N LYS A 111 11.13 -12.51 7.09
CA LYS A 111 9.98 -12.84 7.95
C LYS A 111 8.66 -12.69 7.20
N LEU A 112 8.45 -11.55 6.56
CA LEU A 112 7.25 -11.24 5.77
C LEU A 112 7.06 -12.18 4.57
N SER A 113 8.16 -12.73 4.04
CA SER A 113 8.18 -13.55 2.84
C SER A 113 8.37 -15.05 3.12
N GLU A 114 8.36 -15.48 4.38
CA GLU A 114 8.62 -16.89 4.78
C GLU A 114 7.77 -17.88 3.99
N ARG A 115 6.47 -17.57 3.81
CA ARG A 115 5.54 -18.44 3.07
C ARG A 115 5.79 -18.50 1.56
N LEU A 116 6.54 -17.55 0.98
CA LEU A 116 7.01 -17.62 -0.41
C LEU A 116 8.26 -18.49 -0.58
N GLY A 117 9.02 -18.70 0.50
CA GLY A 117 10.30 -19.41 0.48
C GLY A 117 11.45 -18.66 -0.19
N ARG A 118 11.23 -17.45 -0.72
CA ARG A 118 12.26 -16.59 -1.32
C ARG A 118 11.86 -15.12 -1.28
N LEU A 119 12.85 -14.24 -1.29
CA LEU A 119 12.62 -12.81 -1.56
C LEU A 119 12.31 -12.61 -3.05
N SER A 120 11.32 -11.77 -3.32
CA SER A 120 10.88 -11.37 -4.65
C SER A 120 10.35 -9.94 -4.55
N PHE A 121 10.51 -9.13 -5.60
CA PHE A 121 10.06 -7.74 -5.58
C PHE A 121 9.29 -7.38 -6.87
N PRO A 122 8.20 -6.59 -6.79
CA PRO A 122 7.53 -6.21 -5.54
C PRO A 122 6.91 -7.43 -4.84
N THR A 123 6.63 -7.32 -3.55
CA THR A 123 5.82 -8.28 -2.81
C THR A 123 4.88 -7.52 -1.88
N ILE A 124 3.58 -7.84 -1.96
CA ILE A 124 2.58 -7.28 -1.06
C ILE A 124 2.30 -8.28 0.06
N VAL A 125 2.29 -7.81 1.30
CA VAL A 125 1.99 -8.63 2.47
C VAL A 125 0.86 -8.00 3.26
N PHE A 126 -0.11 -8.81 3.66
CA PHE A 126 -1.22 -8.36 4.49
C PHE A 126 -1.09 -8.94 5.90
N LEU A 127 -1.27 -8.07 6.90
CA LEU A 127 -1.47 -8.45 8.29
C LEU A 127 -2.94 -8.24 8.68
N ASP A 128 -3.51 -9.20 9.41
CA ASP A 128 -4.83 -9.05 10.00
C ASP A 128 -4.81 -8.14 11.25
N GLU A 129 -5.97 -7.97 11.87
CA GLU A 129 -6.15 -7.17 13.08
C GLU A 129 -5.37 -7.70 14.30
N ASP A 130 -4.97 -8.96 14.30
CA ASP A 130 -4.11 -9.58 15.32
C ASP A 130 -2.62 -9.54 14.93
N LEU A 131 -2.30 -8.78 13.88
CA LEU A 131 -0.96 -8.63 13.28
C LEU A 131 -0.39 -9.97 12.79
N ASN A 132 -1.23 -10.95 12.47
CA ASN A 132 -0.80 -12.20 11.84
C ASN A 132 -0.65 -12.02 10.33
N ILE A 133 0.40 -12.61 9.76
CA ILE A 133 0.61 -12.62 8.31
C ILE A 133 -0.45 -13.51 7.65
N ILE A 134 -1.30 -12.90 6.82
CA ILE A 134 -2.31 -13.61 6.03
C ILE A 134 -1.62 -14.31 4.86
N GLN A 135 -1.04 -13.56 3.93
CA GLN A 135 -0.29 -14.12 2.82
C GLN A 135 0.60 -13.04 2.16
N PRO A 136 1.85 -13.39 1.80
CA PRO A 136 2.64 -12.63 0.84
C PRO A 136 2.27 -12.98 -0.62
N ILE A 137 2.16 -11.97 -1.47
CA ILE A 137 1.86 -12.08 -2.90
C ILE A 137 3.01 -11.45 -3.68
N ALA A 138 3.76 -12.26 -4.41
CA ALA A 138 4.94 -11.80 -5.15
C ALA A 138 4.59 -11.37 -6.58
N GLY A 139 5.30 -10.34 -7.05
CA GLY A 139 5.26 -9.86 -8.42
C GLY A 139 4.43 -8.60 -8.59
N PHE A 140 4.58 -7.99 -9.76
CA PHE A 140 3.76 -6.84 -10.17
C PHE A 140 2.30 -7.27 -10.28
N ILE A 141 1.41 -6.48 -9.66
CA ILE A 141 -0.04 -6.65 -9.76
C ILE A 141 -0.58 -5.35 -10.32
N GLY A 142 -1.27 -5.40 -11.46
CA GLY A 142 -1.90 -4.22 -12.05
C GLY A 142 -3.18 -3.81 -11.31
N PRO A 143 -3.71 -2.59 -11.54
CA PRO A 143 -4.85 -2.07 -10.79
C PRO A 143 -6.09 -2.97 -10.84
N GLU A 144 -6.46 -3.46 -12.02
CA GLU A 144 -7.63 -4.35 -12.19
C GLU A 144 -7.50 -5.68 -11.41
N GLN A 145 -6.28 -6.21 -11.31
CA GLN A 145 -6.00 -7.45 -10.57
C GLN A 145 -5.85 -7.20 -9.08
N PHE A 146 -5.37 -6.02 -8.70
CA PHE A 146 -5.14 -5.66 -7.31
C PHE A 146 -6.44 -5.32 -6.58
N ALA A 147 -7.37 -4.66 -7.28
CA ALA A 147 -8.72 -4.35 -6.84
C ALA A 147 -9.42 -5.51 -6.09
N PRO A 148 -9.68 -6.68 -6.71
CA PRO A 148 -10.35 -7.79 -6.03
C PRO A 148 -9.54 -8.32 -4.84
N ILE A 149 -8.21 -8.24 -4.86
CA ILE A 149 -7.35 -8.71 -3.77
C ILE A 149 -7.57 -7.86 -2.52
N ILE A 150 -7.48 -6.53 -2.64
CA ILE A 150 -7.63 -5.66 -1.46
C ILE A 150 -9.05 -5.70 -0.92
N PHE A 151 -10.07 -5.85 -1.76
CA PHE A 151 -11.45 -6.08 -1.31
C PHE A 151 -11.61 -7.40 -0.55
N TYR A 152 -11.07 -8.48 -1.10
CA TYR A 152 -11.11 -9.80 -0.50
C TYR A 152 -10.48 -9.83 0.90
N ILE A 153 -9.35 -9.14 1.06
CA ILE A 153 -8.64 -9.06 2.34
C ILE A 153 -9.32 -8.09 3.31
N ALA A 154 -9.65 -6.87 2.88
CA ALA A 154 -10.28 -5.85 3.73
C ALA A 154 -11.58 -6.37 4.35
N GLY A 155 -12.45 -6.94 3.52
CA GLY A 155 -13.74 -7.50 3.94
C GLY A 155 -13.68 -8.84 4.69
N GLY A 156 -12.48 -9.40 4.92
CA GLY A 156 -12.34 -10.67 5.63
C GLY A 156 -12.84 -11.90 4.86
N HIS A 157 -13.07 -11.77 3.55
CA HIS A 157 -13.65 -12.84 2.73
C HIS A 157 -12.78 -14.10 2.70
N TYR A 158 -11.47 -13.95 2.91
CA TYR A 158 -10.50 -15.07 3.00
C TYR A 158 -10.78 -16.06 4.12
N LEU A 159 -11.56 -15.69 5.13
CA LEU A 159 -11.92 -16.56 6.24
C LEU A 159 -12.98 -17.60 5.85
N GLN A 160 -13.79 -17.34 4.82
CA GLN A 160 -14.99 -18.13 4.53
C GLN A 160 -15.13 -18.50 3.06
N THR A 161 -14.59 -17.70 2.14
CA THR A 161 -14.79 -17.88 0.70
C THR A 161 -13.44 -18.13 0.03
N PRO A 162 -13.21 -19.28 -0.64
CA PRO A 162 -11.98 -19.49 -1.40
C PRO A 162 -11.79 -18.45 -2.50
N TRP A 163 -10.53 -18.03 -2.74
CA TRP A 163 -10.19 -17.00 -3.73
C TRP A 163 -10.87 -17.19 -5.09
N LYS A 164 -10.77 -18.38 -5.68
CA LYS A 164 -11.36 -18.69 -7.01
C LYS A 164 -12.88 -18.48 -7.06
N GLN A 165 -13.56 -18.60 -5.92
CA GLN A 165 -15.01 -18.38 -5.84
C GLN A 165 -15.32 -16.90 -5.70
N PHE A 166 -14.51 -16.16 -4.93
CA PHE A 166 -14.65 -14.73 -4.78
C PHE A 166 -14.36 -13.99 -6.10
N GLU A 167 -13.21 -14.27 -6.70
CA GLU A 167 -12.74 -13.63 -7.95
C GLU A 167 -13.77 -13.71 -9.08
N LYS A 168 -14.43 -14.86 -9.25
CA LYS A 168 -15.49 -15.04 -10.26
C LYS A 168 -16.73 -14.18 -10.04
N LYS A 169 -16.99 -13.79 -8.80
CA LYS A 169 -18.17 -13.01 -8.40
C LYS A 169 -17.86 -11.52 -8.23
N PHE A 170 -16.58 -11.15 -8.23
CA PHE A 170 -16.17 -9.77 -8.04
C PHE A 170 -16.56 -8.96 -9.28
N ASP A 171 -17.56 -8.11 -9.10
CA ASP A 171 -17.96 -7.14 -10.11
C ASP A 171 -17.11 -5.89 -9.89
N GLY A 172 -16.27 -5.53 -10.88
CA GLY A 172 -15.29 -4.44 -10.81
C GLY A 172 -15.90 -3.03 -10.68
N LEU A 173 -17.20 -2.93 -10.38
CA LEU A 173 -17.93 -1.70 -10.10
C LEU A 173 -17.55 -1.06 -8.75
N VAL A 174 -16.73 -1.70 -7.94
CA VAL A 174 -16.47 -1.21 -6.56
C VAL A 174 -15.65 0.07 -6.47
N PHE A 175 -15.16 0.56 -7.62
CA PHE A 175 -14.42 1.81 -7.75
C PHE A 175 -15.08 2.84 -8.69
N LYS A 176 -16.29 2.55 -9.20
CA LYS A 176 -17.05 3.46 -10.07
C LYS A 176 -18.03 4.33 -9.29
#